data_AF-A0AAJ6EB21-F1
#
_entry.id   AF-A0AAJ6EB21-F1
#
_cell.length_a   1.000
_cell.length_b   1.000
_cell.length_c   1.000
_cell.angle_alpha   90.00
_cell.angle_beta   90.00
_cell.angle_gamma   90.00
#
_symmetry.space_group_name_H-M   'P 1'
#
loop_
_entity.id
_entity.type
_entity.pdbx_description
1 polymer ?
#
loop_
_entity_poly.entity_id
_entity_poly.type
_entity_poly.pdbx_seq_one_letter_code
_entity_poly.pdbx_strand_id
1 'polypeptide(L)'
;MPLHRDIFWVGRQWAVTGFGIQAVDQRLRGVLDIAIARLWDDDLIQNRRTKPGVNVEDFDKALTVARGRFPQAQAAAPIVAQLDGLDVAQLDALDRIDASPAANPVMPAMKLRAEGRLARFLPQWRIRR
;
A
#
# COMPACT_ATOMS: atom_id res chain seq x y z
N MET A 1 12.86 -0.75 -15.69
CA MET A 1 12.58 0.02 -14.47
C MET A 1 11.08 0.19 -14.40
N PRO A 2 10.37 -0.20 -13.32
CA PRO A 2 8.93 -0.22 -13.35
C PRO A 2 8.42 1.23 -13.34
N LEU A 3 7.75 1.64 -14.42
CA LEU A 3 6.89 2.81 -14.38
C LEU A 3 5.80 2.50 -13.35
N HIS A 4 5.80 3.20 -12.22
CA HIS A 4 4.79 3.04 -11.18
C HIS A 4 3.41 3.29 -11.80
N ARG A 5 2.57 2.25 -11.87
CA ARG A 5 1.29 2.27 -12.61
C ARG A 5 0.13 2.90 -11.85
N ASP A 6 0.36 3.33 -10.61
CA ASP A 6 -0.68 3.88 -9.74
C ASP A 6 -0.39 5.36 -9.49
N ILE A 7 -0.69 6.22 -10.47
CA ILE A 7 -0.65 7.68 -10.32
C ILE A 7 -2.10 8.17 -10.41
N PHE A 8 -2.58 8.79 -9.33
CA PHE A 8 -3.97 9.26 -9.22
C PHE A 8 -4.11 10.75 -9.47
N TRP A 9 -3.05 11.52 -9.23
CA TRP A 9 -3.00 12.96 -9.49
C TRP A 9 -1.55 13.42 -9.61
N VAL A 10 -1.30 14.40 -10.47
CA VAL A 10 0.00 15.05 -10.64
C VAL A 10 -0.22 16.55 -10.68
N GLY A 11 0.29 17.25 -9.68
CA GLY A 11 0.38 18.69 -9.60
C GLY A 11 1.73 19.22 -10.07
N ARG A 12 2.02 20.48 -9.71
CA ARG A 12 3.25 21.16 -10.15
C ARG A 12 4.49 20.69 -9.38
N GLN A 13 4.32 20.39 -8.10
CA GLN A 13 5.39 19.93 -7.21
C GLN A 13 5.05 18.61 -6.52
N TRP A 14 3.78 18.23 -6.48
CA TRP A 14 3.31 17.03 -5.77
C TRP A 14 2.59 16.07 -6.69
N ALA A 15 2.58 14.79 -6.33
CA ALA A 15 1.80 13.76 -7.00
C ALA A 15 1.20 12.81 -5.96
N VAL A 16 0.01 12.29 -6.26
CA VAL A 16 -0.63 11.22 -5.48
C VAL A 16 -0.42 9.92 -6.23
N THR A 17 0.17 8.94 -5.53
CA THR A 17 0.52 7.62 -6.07
C THR A 17 -0.08 6.49 -5.24
N GLY A 18 0.08 5.25 -5.70
CA GLY A 18 -0.24 4.03 -4.95
C GLY A 18 0.50 3.86 -3.62
N PHE A 19 1.53 4.65 -3.35
CA PHE A 19 2.27 4.63 -2.08
C PHE A 19 1.93 5.79 -1.15
N GLY A 20 1.23 6.82 -1.66
CA GLY A 20 0.88 8.03 -0.92
C GLY A 20 1.20 9.29 -1.70
N ILE A 21 1.58 10.36 -0.99
CA ILE A 21 1.88 11.67 -1.58
C ILE A 21 3.40 11.77 -1.78
N GLN A 22 3.85 12.11 -2.98
CA GLN A 22 5.26 12.23 -3.33
C GLN A 22 5.57 13.59 -3.93
N ALA A 23 6.75 14.12 -3.62
CA ALA A 23 7.26 15.29 -4.30
C ALA A 23 7.77 14.89 -5.70
N VAL A 24 7.33 15.62 -6.73
CA VAL A 24 7.72 15.37 -8.13
C VAL A 24 9.21 15.65 -8.34
N ASP A 25 9.78 16.59 -7.58
CA ASP A 25 11.21 16.91 -7.66
C ASP A 25 12.08 15.82 -7.00
N GLN A 26 12.69 14.99 -7.84
CA GLN A 26 13.60 13.92 -7.43
C GLN A 26 14.88 14.44 -6.73
N ARG A 27 15.21 15.74 -6.85
CA ARG A 27 16.36 16.33 -6.14
C ARG A 27 16.20 16.23 -4.62
N LEU A 28 14.95 16.23 -4.15
CA LEU A 28 14.62 16.08 -2.74
C LEU A 28 14.61 14.62 -2.28
N ARG A 29 14.94 13.65 -3.16
CA ARG A 29 15.10 12.21 -2.87
C ARG A 29 13.98 11.60 -2.01
N GLY A 30 12.75 12.08 -2.18
CA GLY A 30 11.59 11.59 -1.42
C GLY A 30 11.56 11.99 0.06
N VAL A 31 12.38 12.95 0.51
CA VAL A 31 12.40 13.43 1.91
C VAL A 31 11.04 14.01 2.34
N LEU A 32 10.29 14.54 1.37
CA LEU A 32 8.98 15.13 1.59
C LEU A 32 7.82 14.14 1.41
N ASP A 33 8.11 12.92 1.00
CA ASP A 33 7.08 11.94 0.69
C ASP A 33 6.35 11.51 1.97
N ILE A 34 5.06 11.25 1.80
CA ILE A 34 4.15 10.81 2.85
C ILE A 34 3.55 9.49 2.39
N ALA A 35 3.87 8.41 3.11
CA ALA A 35 3.26 7.11 2.87
C ALA A 35 1.78 7.11 3.28
N ILE A 36 0.96 6.27 2.65
CA ILE A 36 -0.48 6.12 2.97
C ILE A 36 -0.72 5.90 4.48
N ALA A 37 0.12 5.09 5.12
CA ALA A 37 0.02 4.80 6.56
C ALA A 37 0.15 6.05 7.46
N ARG A 38 0.76 7.13 6.96
CA ARG A 38 0.96 8.40 7.68
C ARG A 38 0.18 9.56 7.07
N LEU A 39 -0.77 9.28 6.18
CA LEU A 39 -1.60 10.29 5.52
C LEU A 39 -2.55 11.05 6.47
N TRP A 40 -2.77 10.47 7.65
CA TRP A 40 -3.63 11.03 8.71
C TRP A 40 -2.82 11.51 9.92
N ASP A 41 -1.48 11.54 9.82
CA ASP A 41 -0.59 12.07 10.83
C ASP A 41 -0.48 13.60 10.63
N ASP A 42 -1.29 14.36 11.38
CA ASP A 42 -1.36 15.81 11.22
C ASP A 42 -0.04 16.52 11.58
N ASP A 43 0.74 16.00 12.53
CA ASP A 43 2.05 16.56 12.89
C ASP A 43 3.05 16.43 11.74
N LEU A 44 3.08 15.26 11.08
CA LEU A 44 3.89 15.05 9.89
C LEU A 44 3.47 15.98 8.76
N ILE A 45 2.16 16.13 8.54
CA ILE A 45 1.60 16.98 7.49
C ILE A 45 1.99 18.44 7.71
N GLN A 46 1.83 18.97 8.93
CA GLN A 46 2.22 20.35 9.24
C GLN A 46 3.73 20.56 9.11
N ASN A 47 4.54 19.58 9.53
CA ASN A 47 5.99 19.64 9.34
C ASN A 47 6.38 19.72 7.86
N ARG A 48 5.69 18.97 6.97
CA ARG A 48 5.92 19.05 5.52
C ARG A 48 5.45 20.38 4.94
N ARG A 49 4.29 20.87 5.38
CA ARG A 49 3.70 22.13 4.93
C ARG A 49 4.55 23.36 5.26
N THR A 50 5.22 23.35 6.41
CA THR A 50 6.03 24.48 6.92
C THR A 50 7.45 24.52 6.36
N LYS A 51 7.87 23.52 5.57
CA LYS A 51 9.22 23.50 4.99
C LYS A 51 9.39 24.56 3.91
N PRO A 52 10.54 25.26 3.89
CA PRO A 52 10.82 26.27 2.87
C PRO A 52 10.89 25.62 1.48
N GLY A 53 10.25 26.26 0.49
CA GLY A 53 10.22 25.79 -0.90
C GLY A 53 9.06 24.85 -1.26
N VAL A 54 8.18 24.53 -0.30
CA VAL A 54 6.95 23.78 -0.56
C VAL A 54 5.85 24.71 -1.07
N ASN A 55 5.27 24.41 -2.23
CA ASN A 55 4.01 25.00 -2.66
C ASN A 55 2.88 24.40 -1.82
N VAL A 56 2.42 25.18 -0.85
CA VAL A 56 1.36 24.79 0.09
C VAL A 56 0.04 24.51 -0.60
N GLU A 57 -0.34 25.31 -1.61
CA GLU A 57 -1.61 25.11 -2.32
C GLU A 57 -1.62 23.79 -3.11
N ASP A 58 -0.51 23.46 -3.76
CA ASP A 58 -0.36 22.21 -4.51
C ASP A 58 -0.33 21.01 -3.55
N PHE A 59 0.32 21.15 -2.39
CA PHE A 59 0.33 20.13 -1.35
C PHE A 59 -1.06 19.87 -0.76
N ASP A 60 -1.82 20.92 -0.43
CA ASP A 60 -3.16 20.79 0.16
C ASP A 60 -4.15 20.11 -0.81
N LYS A 61 -4.02 20.39 -2.12
CA LYS A 61 -4.75 19.69 -3.18
C LYS A 61 -4.37 18.21 -3.23
N ALA A 62 -3.07 17.90 -3.21
CA ALA A 62 -2.58 16.52 -3.16
C ALA A 62 -3.13 15.77 -1.94
N LEU A 63 -3.16 16.42 -0.77
CA LEU A 63 -3.67 15.86 0.48
C LEU A 63 -5.16 15.56 0.39
N THR A 64 -5.94 16.46 -0.19
CA THR A 64 -7.38 16.27 -0.37
C THR A 64 -7.67 15.08 -1.29
N VAL A 65 -6.97 14.99 -2.43
CA VAL A 65 -7.11 13.86 -3.36
C VAL A 65 -6.68 12.54 -2.71
N ALA A 66 -5.56 12.54 -1.98
CA ALA A 66 -5.06 11.36 -1.30
C ALA A 66 -6.01 10.87 -0.20
N ARG A 67 -6.56 11.76 0.63
CA ARG A 67 -7.52 11.40 1.70
C ARG A 67 -8.84 10.89 1.13
N GLY A 68 -9.29 11.43 0.00
CA GLY A 68 -10.46 10.91 -0.72
C GLY A 68 -10.24 9.50 -1.29
N ARG A 69 -9.00 9.17 -1.68
CA ARG A 69 -8.65 7.86 -2.26
C ARG A 69 -8.35 6.80 -1.20
N PHE A 70 -7.66 7.21 -0.14
CA PHE A 70 -7.22 6.35 0.96
C PHE A 70 -7.90 6.81 2.26
N PRO A 71 -9.19 6.48 2.44
CA PRO A 71 -9.89 6.81 3.66
C PRO A 71 -9.18 6.16 4.85
N GLN A 72 -9.19 6.83 6.00
CA GLN A 72 -8.70 6.25 7.24
C GLN A 72 -9.53 5.00 7.51
N ALA A 73 -8.94 3.81 7.34
CA ALA A 73 -9.55 2.60 7.87
C ALA A 73 -9.71 2.86 9.37
N GLN A 74 -10.96 2.93 9.84
CA GLN A 74 -11.25 2.93 11.27
C GLN A 74 -10.45 1.76 11.83
N ALA A 75 -9.47 2.05 12.69
CA ALA A 75 -8.67 1.03 13.31
C ALA A 75 -9.66 -0.01 13.85
N ALA A 76 -9.62 -1.22 13.28
CA ALA A 76 -10.41 -2.32 13.80
C ALA A 76 -10.10 -2.33 15.30
N ALA A 77 -11.13 -2.09 16.11
CA ALA A 77 -11.00 -2.14 17.56
C ALA A 77 -10.21 -3.41 17.88
N PRO A 78 -9.17 -3.32 18.71
CA PRO A 78 -8.33 -4.47 18.93
C PRO A 78 -9.25 -5.54 19.54
N ILE A 79 -9.27 -6.71 18.90
CA ILE A 79 -10.13 -7.87 19.21
C ILE A 79 -10.09 -8.25 20.70
N VAL A 80 -9.09 -7.76 21.45
CA VAL A 80 -9.00 -7.84 22.92
C VAL A 80 -10.24 -7.32 23.65
N ALA A 81 -10.94 -6.29 23.17
CA ALA A 81 -12.15 -5.80 23.84
C ALA A 81 -13.37 -6.74 23.68
N GLN A 82 -13.34 -7.70 22.74
CA GLN A 82 -14.40 -8.69 22.55
C GLN A 82 -14.19 -9.96 23.38
N LEU A 83 -13.00 -10.15 23.95
CA LEU A 83 -12.66 -11.33 24.77
C LEU A 83 -12.95 -11.13 26.26
N ASP A 84 -13.04 -9.88 26.75
CA ASP A 84 -13.33 -9.58 28.16
C ASP A 84 -14.80 -9.84 28.56
N GLY A 85 -15.67 -10.16 27.61
CA GLY A 85 -17.11 -10.42 27.85
C GLY A 85 -17.55 -11.86 27.67
N LEU A 86 -16.65 -12.80 27.38
CA LEU A 86 -17.01 -14.21 27.22
C LEU A 86 -16.98 -14.91 28.58
N ASP A 87 -18.16 -15.02 29.18
CA ASP A 87 -18.39 -15.76 30.41
C ASP A 87 -18.02 -17.24 30.22
N VAL A 88 -17.44 -17.87 31.25
CA VAL A 88 -16.83 -19.21 31.18
C VAL A 88 -17.82 -20.30 30.76
N ALA A 89 -19.12 -20.03 30.92
CA ALA A 89 -20.22 -20.90 30.49
C ALA A 89 -20.37 -21.02 28.95
N GLN A 90 -19.85 -20.07 28.18
CA GLN A 90 -19.99 -20.07 26.71
C GLN A 90 -18.88 -20.90 26.03
N LEU A 91 -17.76 -21.17 26.72
CA LEU A 91 -16.70 -22.06 26.22
C LEU A 91 -17.13 -23.54 26.18
N ASP A 92 -17.95 -23.99 27.14
CA ASP A 92 -18.47 -25.39 27.15
C ASP A 92 -19.45 -25.68 26.00
N ALA A 93 -20.05 -24.64 25.40
CA ALA A 93 -20.93 -24.80 24.24
C ALA A 93 -20.15 -24.98 22.92
N LEU A 94 -18.86 -24.62 22.87
CA LEU A 94 -18.02 -24.73 21.67
C LEU A 94 -17.39 -26.11 21.48
N ASP A 95 -17.45 -26.98 22.48
CA ASP A 95 -16.89 -28.34 22.42
C ASP A 95 -17.75 -29.32 21.59
N ARG A 96 -18.86 -28.85 21.01
CA ARG A 96 -19.77 -29.62 20.14
C ARG A 96 -19.78 -29.11 18.69
N ILE A 97 -18.64 -28.65 18.18
CA ILE A 97 -18.47 -28.52 16.74
C ILE A 97 -17.94 -29.85 16.22
N ASP A 98 -18.86 -30.70 15.77
CA ASP A 98 -18.51 -31.88 14.97
C ASP A 98 -17.59 -31.42 13.83
N ALA A 99 -16.35 -31.89 13.87
CA ALA A 99 -15.34 -31.64 12.87
C ALA A 99 -15.73 -32.33 11.56
N SER A 100 -16.62 -31.71 10.80
CA SER A 100 -16.81 -32.04 9.40
C SER A 100 -15.56 -31.58 8.65
N PRO A 101 -14.78 -32.48 8.03
CA PRO A 101 -13.55 -32.09 7.35
C PRO A 101 -13.92 -31.27 6.12
N ALA A 102 -13.67 -29.96 6.19
CA ALA A 102 -13.76 -29.09 5.03
C ALA A 102 -12.83 -29.63 3.94
N ALA A 103 -13.42 -30.09 2.84
CA ALA A 103 -12.68 -30.58 1.69
C ALA A 103 -11.83 -29.43 1.12
N ASN A 104 -10.50 -29.53 1.29
CA ASN A 104 -9.56 -28.63 0.64
C ASN A 104 -9.77 -28.67 -0.88
N PRO A 105 -9.96 -27.54 -1.58
CA PRO A 105 -9.93 -27.55 -3.03
C PRO A 105 -8.51 -27.88 -3.48
N VAL A 106 -8.32 -29.11 -3.97
CA VAL A 106 -7.07 -29.54 -4.61
C VAL A 106 -6.89 -28.70 -5.87
N MET A 107 -6.05 -27.67 -5.79
CA MET A 107 -5.62 -26.94 -6.97
C MET A 107 -4.73 -27.85 -7.83
N PRO A 108 -4.98 -27.98 -9.14
CA PRO A 108 -4.11 -28.77 -10.00
C PRO A 108 -2.72 -28.15 -10.05
N ALA A 109 -1.69 -28.99 -9.83
CA ALA A 109 -0.30 -28.58 -9.87
C ALA A 109 0.06 -27.97 -11.24
N MET A 110 0.60 -26.76 -11.20
CA MET A 110 1.04 -26.00 -12.37
C MET A 110 2.16 -26.75 -13.09
N LYS A 111 1.89 -27.25 -14.30
CA LYS A 111 2.89 -27.93 -15.15
C LYS A 111 3.65 -26.90 -15.98
N LEU A 112 4.88 -26.58 -15.57
CA LEU A 112 5.80 -25.78 -16.36
C LEU A 112 6.36 -26.62 -17.52
N ARG A 113 6.16 -26.18 -18.78
CA ARG A 113 6.82 -26.76 -19.96
C ARG A 113 7.84 -25.76 -20.49
N ALA A 114 9.11 -26.12 -20.43
CA ALA A 114 10.18 -25.38 -21.08
C ALA A 114 10.36 -25.92 -22.51
N GLU A 115 9.79 -25.24 -23.50
CA GLU A 115 10.14 -25.47 -24.89
C GLU A 115 11.45 -24.74 -25.16
N GLY A 116 12.54 -25.49 -25.27
CA GLY A 116 13.92 -25.00 -25.42
C GLY A 116 14.21 -24.33 -26.77
N ARG A 117 13.38 -23.39 -27.20
CA ARG A 117 13.67 -22.55 -28.37
C ARG A 117 14.28 -21.24 -27.88
N LEU A 118 15.59 -21.09 -28.11
CA LEU A 118 16.31 -19.83 -27.94
C LEU A 118 15.52 -18.71 -28.60
N ALA A 119 14.87 -17.86 -27.80
CA ALA A 119 14.36 -16.58 -28.28
C ALA A 119 15.55 -15.86 -28.92
N ARG A 120 15.40 -15.39 -30.16
CA ARG A 120 16.41 -14.56 -30.83
C ARG A 120 16.57 -13.30 -30.00
N PHE A 121 17.51 -13.33 -29.05
CA PHE A 121 17.84 -12.21 -28.19
C PHE A 121 18.21 -11.02 -29.09
N LEU A 122 17.44 -9.95 -28.95
CA LEU A 122 17.79 -8.64 -29.50
C LEU A 122 19.15 -8.19 -28.92
N PRO A 123 19.89 -7.33 -29.63
CA PRO A 123 21.30 -7.10 -29.32
C PRO A 123 21.47 -6.55 -27.89
N GLN A 124 22.24 -7.29 -27.11
CA GLN A 124 22.87 -6.87 -25.86
C GLN A 124 23.48 -5.46 -26.01
N TRP A 125 22.86 -4.47 -25.36
CA TRP A 125 23.27 -3.07 -25.43
C TRP A 125 24.68 -2.92 -24.83
N ARG A 126 25.61 -2.38 -25.63
CA ARG A 126 27.01 -2.14 -25.24
C ARG A 126 27.10 -1.05 -24.17
N ILE A 127 27.68 -1.36 -23.02
CA ILE A 127 28.14 -0.38 -22.04
C ILE A 127 29.49 0.16 -22.53
N ARG A 128 29.59 1.47 -22.78
CA ARG A 128 30.89 2.16 -22.91
C ARG A 128 31.29 2.66 -21.52
N ARG A 129 32.54 2.36 -21.13
CA ARG A 129 33.17 2.77 -19.88
C ARG A 129 33.53 4.25 -19.91
#